data_AF-A0A916VB01-F1
#
_entry.id   AF-A0A916VB01-F1
#
_cell.length_a   1.000
_cell.length_b   1.000
_cell.length_c   1.000
_cell.angle_alpha   90.00
_cell.angle_beta   90.00
_cell.angle_gamma   90.00
#
_symmetry.space_group_name_H-M   'P 1'
#
loop_
_entity.id
_entity.type
_entity.pdbx_description
1 polymer ?
#
loop_
_entity_poly.entity_id
_entity_poly.type
_entity_poly.pdbx_seq_one_letter_code
_entity_poly.pdbx_strand_id
1 'polypeptide(L)'
;MGIYHTTGASPRVPVIPDGFLSLDVERRKNGGSRSSYVMWEEDYTAPILTLEVVSQSYGDEYEKKLEIYRKLGVKYYVIYNPKFWRRDGHLPFEVYKLVDGDYSVTDWGTLMDARDRFRDWSLCIAKRSL
;
A
#
# COMPACT_ATOMS: atom_id res chain seq x y z
N MET A 1 8.35 -6.50 7.36
CA MET A 1 7.61 -6.68 8.63
C MET A 1 6.21 -7.15 8.29
N GLY A 2 5.70 -8.20 8.94
CA GLY A 2 4.38 -8.78 8.61
C GLY A 2 3.22 -8.11 9.32
N ILE A 3 2.07 -8.08 8.67
CA ILE A 3 0.77 -7.66 9.21
C ILE A 3 0.00 -8.93 9.58
N TYR A 4 -0.31 -9.13 10.85
CA TYR A 4 -1.15 -10.22 11.34
C TYR A 4 -2.61 -9.78 11.37
N HIS A 5 -3.49 -10.57 10.76
CA HIS A 5 -4.88 -10.21 10.53
C HIS A 5 -5.78 -11.45 10.50
N THR A 6 -7.09 -11.24 10.59
CA THR A 6 -8.10 -12.31 10.62
C THR A 6 -8.78 -12.57 9.27
N THR A 7 -8.44 -11.80 8.23
CA THR A 7 -9.08 -11.89 6.90
C THR A 7 -8.49 -12.96 5.98
N GLY A 8 -7.36 -13.58 6.37
CA GLY A 8 -6.72 -14.67 5.64
C GLY A 8 -7.16 -16.06 6.10
N ALA A 9 -6.46 -17.10 5.65
CA ALA A 9 -6.77 -18.49 6.02
C ALA A 9 -6.53 -18.80 7.51
N SER A 10 -5.61 -18.08 8.16
CA SER A 10 -5.29 -18.25 9.59
C SER A 10 -4.69 -16.96 10.14
N PRO A 11 -5.05 -16.55 11.37
CA PRO A 11 -4.48 -15.37 12.01
C PRO A 11 -2.99 -15.51 12.36
N ARG A 12 -2.42 -16.71 12.20
CA ARG A 12 -0.98 -16.96 12.39
C ARG A 12 -0.16 -16.77 11.10
N VAL A 13 -0.83 -16.60 9.96
CA VAL A 13 -0.19 -16.39 8.66
C VAL A 13 -0.36 -14.91 8.31
N PRO A 14 0.70 -14.09 8.47
CA PRO A 14 0.62 -12.68 8.15
C PRO A 14 0.67 -12.45 6.64
N VAL A 15 0.13 -11.30 6.20
CA VAL A 15 0.46 -10.74 4.90
C VAL A 15 1.77 -9.95 5.02
N ILE A 16 2.68 -10.13 4.05
CA ILE A 16 4.00 -9.51 4.06
C ILE A 16 4.09 -8.47 2.93
N PRO A 17 3.91 -7.17 3.23
CA PRO A 17 4.20 -6.10 2.28
C PRO A 17 5.70 -5.78 2.23
N ASP A 18 6.14 -5.16 1.13
CA ASP A 18 7.48 -4.55 1.04
C ASP A 18 7.56 -3.27 1.89
N GLY A 19 6.45 -2.54 1.99
CA GLY A 19 6.32 -1.39 2.89
C GLY A 19 4.87 -1.09 3.22
N PHE A 20 4.63 -0.43 4.35
CA PHE A 20 3.32 0.10 4.69
C PHE A 20 3.41 1.31 5.61
N LEU A 21 2.32 2.07 5.67
CA LEU A 21 2.15 3.22 6.55
C LEU A 21 0.86 3.03 7.34
N SER A 22 0.95 3.21 8.65
CA SER A 22 -0.19 3.31 9.55
C SER A 22 -0.16 4.67 10.24
N LEU A 23 -1.34 5.25 10.46
CA LEU A 23 -1.54 6.47 11.23
C LEU A 23 -2.22 6.12 12.54
N ASP A 24 -2.16 7.03 13.52
CA ASP A 24 -2.80 6.88 14.83
C ASP A 24 -2.37 5.62 15.62
N VAL A 25 -1.19 5.09 15.31
CA VAL A 25 -0.55 3.98 16.03
C VAL A 25 0.80 4.40 16.61
N GLU A 26 1.20 3.80 17.72
CA GLU A 26 2.46 4.13 18.37
C GLU A 26 3.66 3.76 17.49
N ARG A 27 4.59 4.67 17.20
CA ARG A 27 5.75 4.35 16.35
C ARG A 27 6.65 3.24 16.94
N ARG A 28 6.87 3.26 18.26
CA ARG A 28 7.77 2.35 18.98
C ARG A 28 7.01 1.59 20.05
N LYS A 29 6.68 0.33 19.79
CA LYS A 29 5.96 -0.51 20.75
C LYS A 29 6.91 -0.97 21.86
N ASN A 30 6.49 -0.84 23.13
CA ASN A 30 7.28 -1.26 24.30
C ASN A 30 8.70 -0.64 24.35
N GLY A 31 8.87 0.59 23.87
CA GLY A 31 10.16 1.30 23.87
C GLY A 31 11.15 0.86 22.79
N GLY A 32 10.78 -0.08 21.91
CA GLY A 32 11.64 -0.65 20.88
C GLY A 32 11.12 -0.48 19.45
N SER A 33 11.89 -1.00 18.49
CA SER A 33 11.43 -1.20 17.11
C SER A 33 10.38 -2.30 17.06
N ARG A 34 9.39 -2.14 16.17
CA ARG A 34 8.35 -3.14 15.94
C ARG A 34 8.92 -4.35 15.19
N SER A 35 8.65 -5.55 15.67
CA SER A 35 8.97 -6.81 14.98
C SER A 35 7.83 -7.28 14.06
N SER A 36 6.59 -6.95 14.43
CA SER A 36 5.37 -7.25 13.69
C SER A 36 4.35 -6.12 13.84
N TYR A 37 3.34 -6.15 12.98
CA TYR A 37 2.13 -5.34 13.10
C TYR A 37 0.95 -6.27 13.35
N VAL A 38 0.37 -6.23 14.55
CA VAL A 38 -0.66 -7.17 14.97
C VAL A 38 -1.98 -6.43 15.12
N MET A 39 -2.91 -6.60 14.18
CA MET A 39 -4.10 -5.74 14.07
C MET A 39 -4.91 -5.63 15.38
N TRP A 40 -5.13 -6.74 16.09
CA TRP A 40 -5.90 -6.74 17.34
C TRP A 40 -5.16 -6.11 18.54
N GLU A 41 -3.86 -5.86 18.42
CA GLU A 41 -3.09 -5.08 19.41
C GLU A 41 -3.00 -3.60 19.02
N GLU A 42 -3.53 -3.22 17.86
CA GLU A 42 -3.54 -1.85 17.31
C GLU A 42 -5.00 -1.38 17.09
N ASP A 43 -5.94 -1.84 17.91
CA ASP A 43 -7.38 -1.52 17.83
C ASP A 43 -8.02 -1.80 16.45
N TYR A 44 -7.49 -2.81 15.75
CA TYR A 44 -7.85 -3.14 14.38
C TYR A 44 -7.63 -2.00 13.36
N THR A 45 -6.73 -1.07 13.68
CA THR A 45 -6.31 0.02 12.78
C THR A 45 -5.57 -0.56 11.59
N ALA A 46 -6.20 -0.55 10.42
CA ALA A 46 -5.58 -0.99 9.19
C ALA A 46 -4.50 0.01 8.74
N PRO A 47 -3.41 -0.46 8.09
CA PRO A 47 -2.52 0.43 7.36
C PRO A 47 -3.31 1.30 6.39
N ILE A 48 -3.01 2.60 6.35
CA ILE A 48 -3.63 3.49 5.37
C ILE A 48 -3.05 3.26 3.97
N LEU A 49 -1.80 2.79 3.90
CA LEU A 49 -1.09 2.53 2.65
C LEU A 49 -0.24 1.27 2.74
N THR A 50 -0.25 0.45 1.68
CA THR A 50 0.72 -0.65 1.47
C THR A 50 1.45 -0.47 0.13
N LEU A 51 2.70 -0.94 0.06
CA LEU A 51 3.60 -0.87 -1.08
C LEU A 51 4.09 -2.29 -1.42
N GLU A 52 4.02 -2.64 -2.69
CA GLU A 52 4.62 -3.85 -3.26
C GLU A 52 5.57 -3.46 -4.41
N VAL A 53 6.77 -4.03 -4.39
CA VAL A 53 7.80 -3.89 -5.42
C VAL A 53 7.82 -5.15 -6.26
N VAL A 54 7.16 -5.09 -7.41
CA VAL A 54 7.01 -6.25 -8.30
C VAL A 54 8.27 -6.40 -9.15
N SER A 55 8.90 -7.57 -9.07
CA SER A 55 10.17 -7.85 -9.76
C SER A 55 10.07 -8.88 -10.87
N GLN A 56 8.90 -9.49 -11.12
CA GLN A 56 8.70 -10.46 -12.20
C GLN A 56 7.28 -10.41 -12.78
N SER A 57 6.40 -11.32 -12.36
CA SER A 57 5.12 -11.62 -13.02
C SER A 57 3.95 -11.45 -12.05
N TYR A 58 2.86 -10.88 -12.54
CA TYR A 58 1.54 -11.00 -11.91
C TYR A 58 1.18 -12.49 -11.80
N GLY A 59 0.71 -12.92 -10.63
CA GLY A 59 0.27 -14.28 -10.35
C GLY A 59 -0.62 -14.33 -9.11
N ASP A 60 -1.09 -15.52 -8.74
CA ASP A 60 -2.07 -15.74 -7.64
C ASP A 60 -1.72 -15.05 -6.31
N GLU A 61 -0.43 -14.90 -5.98
CA GLU A 61 0.00 -14.24 -4.75
C GLU A 61 -0.46 -12.78 -4.72
N TYR A 62 -0.35 -12.09 -5.86
CA TYR A 62 -0.75 -10.70 -5.97
C TYR A 62 -2.25 -10.52 -5.76
N GLU A 63 -3.08 -11.33 -6.42
CA GLU A 63 -4.53 -11.26 -6.28
C GLU A 63 -4.97 -11.56 -4.84
N LYS A 64 -4.34 -12.55 -4.20
CA LYS A 64 -4.57 -12.88 -2.79
C LYS A 64 -4.21 -11.71 -1.87
N LYS A 65 -3.06 -11.06 -2.07
CA LYS A 65 -2.66 -9.89 -1.27
C LYS A 65 -3.63 -8.72 -1.48
N LEU A 66 -4.00 -8.43 -2.72
CA LEU A 66 -4.97 -7.38 -3.06
C LEU A 66 -6.30 -7.61 -2.34
N GLU A 67 -6.83 -8.84 -2.36
CA GLU A 67 -8.06 -9.20 -1.67
C GLU A 67 -7.93 -9.06 -0.14
N ILE A 68 -6.79 -9.47 0.43
CA ILE A 68 -6.50 -9.27 1.86
C ILE A 68 -6.52 -7.77 2.19
N TYR A 69 -5.80 -6.94 1.45
CA TYR A 69 -5.73 -5.49 1.69
C TYR A 69 -7.11 -4.82 1.52
N ARG A 70 -7.90 -5.26 0.53
CA ARG A 70 -9.30 -4.83 0.34
C ARG A 70 -10.14 -5.14 1.57
N LYS A 71 -10.09 -6.39 2.07
CA LYS A 71 -10.84 -6.83 3.26
C LYS A 71 -10.38 -6.11 4.54
N LEU A 72 -9.10 -5.76 4.63
CA LEU A 72 -8.58 -4.97 5.75
C LEU A 72 -8.97 -3.49 5.68
N GLY A 73 -9.44 -3.00 4.53
CA GLY A 73 -9.75 -1.59 4.37
C GLY A 73 -8.53 -0.71 4.13
N VAL A 74 -7.43 -1.26 3.60
CA VAL A 74 -6.25 -0.47 3.26
C VAL A 74 -6.61 0.55 2.19
N LYS A 75 -6.52 1.84 2.53
CA LYS A 75 -7.05 2.91 1.68
C LYS A 75 -6.29 3.08 0.37
N TYR A 76 -4.96 2.94 0.40
CA TYR A 76 -4.10 3.09 -0.76
C TYR A 76 -3.22 1.85 -0.93
N TYR A 77 -3.27 1.26 -2.12
CA TYR A 77 -2.41 0.16 -2.51
C TYR A 77 -1.48 0.62 -3.63
N VAL A 78 -0.17 0.61 -3.38
CA VAL A 78 0.85 1.13 -4.29
C VAL A 78 1.67 0.00 -4.86
N ILE A 79 1.83 0.01 -6.18
CA ILE A 79 2.66 -0.94 -6.89
C ILE A 79 3.79 -0.19 -7.55
N TYR A 80 5.01 -0.68 -7.34
CA TYR A 80 6.19 -0.22 -8.04
C TYR A 80 6.79 -1.36 -8.87
N ASN A 81 6.74 -1.23 -10.20
CA ASN A 81 7.33 -2.19 -11.14
C ASN A 81 8.49 -1.53 -11.93
N PRO A 82 9.73 -1.60 -11.41
CA PRO A 82 10.88 -0.97 -12.06
C PRO A 82 11.35 -1.67 -13.34
N LYS A 83 10.95 -2.92 -13.59
CA LYS A 83 11.63 -3.79 -14.57
C LYS A 83 10.77 -4.21 -15.77
N PHE A 84 9.46 -4.43 -15.59
CA PHE A 84 8.61 -5.08 -16.61
C PHE A 84 7.40 -4.25 -17.04
N TRP A 85 7.30 -3.00 -16.63
CA TRP A 85 6.17 -2.11 -16.92
C TRP A 85 5.81 -2.01 -18.41
N ARG A 86 6.81 -2.03 -19.32
CA ARG A 86 6.57 -1.98 -20.78
C ARG A 86 5.90 -3.22 -21.36
N ARG A 87 6.13 -4.39 -20.77
CA ARG A 87 5.59 -5.67 -21.28
C ARG A 87 4.15 -5.85 -20.82
N ASP A 88 3.85 -5.45 -19.59
CA ASP A 88 2.60 -5.79 -18.93
C ASP A 88 1.54 -4.66 -19.10
N GLY A 89 1.85 -3.59 -19.84
CA GLY A 89 0.91 -2.49 -20.11
C GLY A 89 0.62 -1.58 -18.91
N HIS A 90 1.42 -1.69 -17.86
CA HIS A 90 1.29 -0.97 -16.60
C HIS A 90 2.26 0.21 -16.51
N LEU A 91 1.93 1.21 -15.67
CA LEU A 91 2.91 2.22 -15.31
C LEU A 91 3.96 1.65 -14.35
N PRO A 92 5.20 2.17 -14.34
CA PRO A 92 6.20 1.76 -13.35
C PRO A 92 5.76 2.00 -11.90
N PHE A 93 4.80 2.91 -11.70
CA PHE A 93 4.26 3.29 -10.41
C PHE A 93 2.75 3.50 -10.54
N GLU A 94 1.97 2.71 -9.81
CA GLU A 94 0.52 2.74 -9.82
C GLU A 94 -0.02 2.88 -8.40
N VAL A 95 -1.04 3.72 -8.24
CA VAL A 95 -1.73 3.92 -6.97
C VAL A 95 -3.18 3.53 -7.13
N TYR A 96 -3.61 2.54 -6.38
CA TYR A 96 -4.99 2.10 -6.31
C TYR A 96 -5.61 2.66 -5.03
N LYS A 97 -6.82 3.20 -5.15
CA LYS A 97 -7.58 3.72 -4.01
C LYS A 97 -8.80 2.85 -3.77
N LEU A 98 -9.01 2.47 -2.51
CA LEU A 98 -10.22 1.77 -2.10
C LEU A 98 -11.40 2.76 -2.07
N VAL A 99 -12.40 2.50 -2.91
CA VAL A 99 -13.63 3.29 -3.06
C VAL A 99 -14.80 2.32 -3.10
N ASP A 100 -15.80 2.52 -2.23
CA ASP A 100 -17.02 1.69 -2.17
C ASP A 100 -16.75 0.17 -2.11
N GLY A 101 -15.65 -0.21 -1.46
CA GLY A 101 -15.24 -1.60 -1.28
C GLY A 101 -14.34 -2.18 -2.38
N ASP A 102 -14.02 -1.41 -3.42
CA ASP A 102 -13.18 -1.87 -4.54
C ASP A 102 -12.00 -0.93 -4.85
N TYR A 103 -10.93 -1.50 -5.37
CA TYR A 103 -9.76 -0.72 -5.78
C TYR A 103 -9.96 -0.15 -7.17
N SER A 104 -9.91 1.18 -7.27
CA SER A 104 -9.88 1.91 -8.54
C SER A 104 -8.49 2.51 -8.76
N VAL A 105 -7.99 2.42 -9.99
CA VAL A 105 -6.74 3.09 -10.35
C VAL A 105 -6.91 4.59 -10.18
N THR A 106 -5.98 5.21 -9.45
CA THR A 106 -5.95 6.67 -9.32
C THR A 106 -5.22 7.21 -10.53
N ASP A 107 -5.97 7.70 -11.52
CA ASP A 107 -5.37 8.38 -12.66
C ASP A 107 -4.67 9.68 -12.23
N TRP A 108 -3.64 10.08 -12.99
CA TRP A 108 -2.91 11.33 -12.79
C TRP A 108 -3.81 12.56 -12.85
N GLY A 109 -4.93 12.51 -13.59
CA GLY A 109 -5.95 13.56 -13.59
C GLY A 109 -6.59 13.75 -12.22
N THR A 110 -6.87 12.68 -11.49
CA THR A 110 -7.48 12.73 -10.14
C THR A 110 -6.51 13.22 -9.08
N LEU A 111 -5.22 12.92 -9.21
CA LEU A 111 -4.16 13.48 -8.35
C LEU A 111 -3.91 14.97 -8.63
N MET A 112 -4.08 15.41 -9.89
CA MET A 112 -4.01 16.82 -10.27
C MET A 112 -5.24 17.61 -9.78
N ASP A 113 -6.44 17.02 -9.77
CA ASP A 113 -7.65 17.67 -9.24
C ASP A 113 -7.60 17.85 -7.70
N ALA A 114 -6.89 16.97 -7.00
CA ALA A 114 -6.57 17.16 -5.58
C ALA A 114 -5.52 18.27 -5.33
N ARG A 115 -4.74 18.66 -6.35
CA ARG A 115 -3.67 19.65 -6.25
C ARG A 115 -4.20 21.06 -5.93
N ASP A 116 -5.44 21.35 -6.30
CA ASP A 116 -6.12 22.60 -5.92
C ASP A 116 -6.45 22.67 -4.42
N ARG A 117 -6.47 21.52 -3.70
CA ARG A 117 -6.66 21.48 -2.24
C ARG A 117 -5.35 21.46 -1.45
N PHE A 118 -4.21 21.24 -2.10
CA PHE A 118 -2.90 21.06 -1.46
C PHE A 118 -1.85 22.04 -2.01
N ARG A 119 -2.23 23.30 -2.17
CA ARG A 119 -1.40 24.37 -2.74
C ARG A 119 -0.18 24.80 -1.90
N ASP A 120 0.07 24.16 -0.75
CA ASP A 120 1.07 24.65 0.22
C ASP A 120 2.12 23.61 0.66
N TRP A 121 2.26 22.49 -0.06
CA TRP A 121 3.37 21.55 0.16
C TRP A 121 4.22 21.45 -1.10
N SER A 122 5.32 22.19 -1.12
CA SER A 122 6.41 22.08 -2.08
C SER A 122 7.06 20.70 -1.99
N LEU A 123 6.48 19.69 -2.64
CA LEU A 123 7.12 18.39 -2.81
C LEU A 123 8.04 18.46 -4.02
N CYS A 124 9.33 18.69 -3.77
CA CYS A 124 10.39 18.55 -4.76
C CYS A 124 10.48 17.10 -5.24
N ILE A 125 9.88 16.78 -6.40
CA ILE A 125 10.31 15.62 -7.21
C ILE A 125 11.38 16.14 -8.16
N ALA A 126 12.65 15.94 -7.79
CA ALA A 126 13.77 16.20 -8.67
C ALA A 126 13.75 15.20 -9.83
N LYS A 127 13.22 15.63 -10.97
CA LYS A 127 13.43 14.99 -12.26
C LYS A 127 14.87 15.31 -12.67
N ARG A 128 15.83 14.40 -12.45
CA ARG A 128 17.13 14.52 -13.12
C ARG A 128 16.97 13.98 -14.53
N SER A 129 16.85 14.90 -15.48
CA SER A 129 16.88 14.62 -16.91
C SER A 129 18.33 14.78 -17.38
N LEU A 130 18.77 13.79 -18.17
CA LEU A 130 20.07 13.58 -18.83
C LEU A 130 21.21 13.11 -17.92
#